data_AF-A0A483LVM4-F1
#
_entry.id   AF-A0A483LVM4-F1
#
_cell.length_a   1.000
_cell.length_b   1.000
_cell.length_c   1.000
_cell.angle_alpha   90.00
_cell.angle_beta   90.00
_cell.angle_gamma   90.00
#
_symmetry.space_group_name_H-M   'P 1'
#
loop_
_entity.id
_entity.type
_entity.pdbx_description
1 polymer ?
#
loop_
_entity_poly.entity_id
_entity_poly.type
_entity_poly.pdbx_seq_one_letter_code
_entity_poly.pdbx_strand_id
1 'polypeptide(L)'
;MNNKLYRTEAIEYKRHHWRGKALLLAGLPAWLIVLLSTLFLIALIVAVIFCKFTQRIDVKGEVITLPHSINVFSPQQGFIIKQYVKIGDLVKKNQPLYEIDVTRKTSSGNVSAAQVESKNEKINNSEA
;
A
#
# COMPACT_ATOMS: atom_id res chain seq x y z
N MET A 1 83.33 52.58 -37.48
CA MET A 1 82.52 52.27 -38.69
C MET A 1 81.92 50.88 -38.50
N ASN A 2 80.59 50.78 -38.36
CA ASN A 2 79.90 49.54 -38.07
C ASN A 2 79.27 48.98 -39.36
N ASN A 3 79.95 48.04 -40.02
CA ASN A 3 79.52 47.48 -41.30
C ASN A 3 78.50 46.35 -41.07
N LYS A 4 77.23 46.60 -41.37
CA LYS A 4 76.18 45.57 -41.40
C LYS A 4 76.33 44.75 -42.69
N LEU A 5 77.15 43.70 -42.64
CA LEU A 5 77.40 42.76 -43.75
C LEU A 5 76.18 41.92 -44.15
N TYR A 6 75.10 41.94 -43.36
CA TYR A 6 73.93 41.11 -43.56
C TYR A 6 72.65 41.93 -43.46
N ARG A 7 71.72 41.67 -44.39
CA ARG A 7 70.40 42.30 -44.41
C ARG A 7 69.65 41.91 -43.14
N THR A 8 69.29 42.90 -42.32
CA THR A 8 68.69 42.70 -41.00
C THR A 8 67.43 41.82 -41.07
N GLU A 9 66.62 42.00 -42.11
CA GLU A 9 65.40 41.22 -42.37
C GLU A 9 65.67 39.71 -42.50
N ALA A 10 66.79 39.30 -43.09
CA ALA A 10 67.13 37.89 -43.26
C ALA A 10 67.57 37.25 -41.94
N ILE A 11 68.25 38.02 -41.08
CA ILE A 11 68.64 37.58 -39.73
C ILE A 11 67.39 37.46 -38.85
N GLU A 12 66.47 38.43 -38.95
CA GLU A 12 65.22 38.44 -38.21
C GLU A 12 64.31 37.28 -38.64
N TYR A 13 64.19 37.02 -39.94
CA TYR A 13 63.47 35.86 -40.47
C TYR A 13 64.02 34.53 -39.96
N LYS A 14 65.35 34.34 -39.95
CA LYS A 14 65.98 33.13 -39.38
C LYS A 14 65.76 33.02 -37.86
N ARG A 15 65.77 34.13 -37.13
CA ARG A 15 65.50 34.17 -35.69
C ARG A 15 64.06 33.79 -35.36
N HIS A 16 63.10 34.19 -36.20
CA HIS A 16 61.69 33.80 -36.06
C HIS A 16 61.41 32.37 -36.50
N HIS A 17 62.15 31.83 -37.49
CA HIS A 17 62.00 30.44 -37.93
C HIS A 17 62.37 29.41 -36.84
N TRP A 18 63.24 29.77 -35.89
CA TRP A 18 63.64 28.93 -34.75
C TRP A 18 62.67 28.99 -33.55
N ARG A 19 61.63 29.83 -33.61
CA ARG A 19 60.44 29.61 -32.78
C ARG A 19 59.64 28.52 -33.46
N GLY A 20 60.12 27.28 -33.29
CA GLY A 20 59.51 26.08 -33.83
C GLY A 20 58.00 26.15 -33.67
N LYS A 21 57.27 25.58 -34.65
CA LYS A 21 55.82 25.37 -34.55
C LYS A 21 55.54 25.02 -33.10
N ALA A 22 54.76 25.86 -32.42
CA ALA A 22 54.16 25.43 -31.19
C ALA A 22 53.33 24.22 -31.59
N LEU A 23 53.95 23.03 -31.55
CA LEU A 23 53.27 21.87 -31.06
C LEU A 23 52.79 22.34 -29.69
N LEU A 24 51.62 22.99 -29.69
CA LEU A 24 50.53 22.52 -28.86
C LEU A 24 50.68 21.01 -28.96
N LEU A 25 51.38 20.42 -27.98
CA LEU A 25 51.24 19.01 -27.70
C LEU A 25 49.75 18.83 -27.87
N ALA A 26 49.36 18.05 -28.86
CA ALA A 26 47.98 17.63 -28.98
C ALA A 26 47.77 16.79 -27.72
N GLY A 27 47.56 17.48 -26.59
CA GLY A 27 46.99 16.95 -25.40
C GLY A 27 45.68 16.30 -25.83
N LEU A 28 45.24 15.33 -25.01
CA LEU A 28 44.11 14.47 -25.34
C LEU A 28 43.08 15.25 -26.16
N PRO A 29 42.79 14.78 -27.38
CA PRO A 29 42.15 15.62 -28.36
C PRO A 29 40.80 16.07 -27.80
N ALA A 30 40.46 17.35 -27.93
CA ALA A 30 39.35 17.97 -27.19
C ALA A 30 38.00 17.24 -27.37
N TRP A 31 37.74 16.70 -28.57
CA TRP A 31 36.58 15.85 -28.86
C TRP A 31 36.42 14.64 -27.92
N LEU A 32 37.52 14.00 -27.51
CA LEU A 32 37.51 12.84 -26.62
C LEU A 32 37.11 13.24 -25.20
N ILE A 33 37.61 14.39 -24.73
CA ILE A 33 37.28 14.95 -23.42
C ILE A 33 35.79 15.37 -23.38
N VAL A 34 35.32 16.02 -24.45
CA VAL A 34 33.89 16.40 -24.57
C VAL A 34 33.02 15.15 -24.59
N LEU A 35 33.35 14.13 -25.39
CA LEU A 35 32.58 12.89 -25.47
C LEU A 35 32.50 12.21 -24.10
N LEU A 36 33.63 12.07 -23.40
CA LEU A 36 33.66 11.44 -22.08
C LEU A 36 32.84 12.22 -21.04
N SER A 37 32.93 13.55 -21.07
CA SER A 37 32.15 14.44 -20.20
C SER A 37 30.64 14.33 -20.48
N THR A 38 30.24 14.34 -21.76
CA THR A 38 28.84 14.17 -22.16
C THR A 38 28.31 12.79 -21.76
N LEU A 39 29.09 11.73 -21.94
CA LEU A 39 28.70 10.38 -21.56
C LEU A 39 28.51 10.25 -20.04
N PHE A 40 29.41 10.84 -19.26
CA PHE A 40 29.28 10.90 -17.80
C PHE A 40 28.02 11.64 -17.35
N LEU A 41 27.72 12.79 -17.98
CA LEU A 41 26.50 13.55 -17.69
C LEU A 41 25.23 12.76 -18.01
N ILE A 42 25.20 12.08 -19.17
CA ILE A 42 24.07 11.22 -19.57
C ILE A 42 23.87 10.09 -18.55
N ALA A 43 24.96 9.44 -18.11
CA ALA A 43 24.89 8.37 -17.12
C ALA A 43 24.30 8.86 -15.79
N LEU A 44 24.64 10.07 -15.35
CA LEU A 44 24.08 10.69 -14.14
C LEU A 44 22.57 10.96 -14.31
N ILE A 45 22.16 11.55 -15.43
CA ILE A 45 20.75 11.82 -15.73
C ILE A 45 19.94 10.53 -15.73
N VAL A 46 20.44 9.48 -16.40
CA VAL A 46 19.84 8.15 -16.41
C VAL A 46 19.72 7.62 -14.98
N ALA A 47 20.81 7.63 -14.20
CA ALA A 47 20.77 7.15 -12.82
C ALA A 47 19.71 7.87 -11.97
N VAL A 48 19.56 9.19 -12.10
CA VAL A 48 18.54 9.96 -11.35
C VAL A 48 17.11 9.59 -11.78
N ILE A 49 16.87 9.35 -13.08
CA ILE A 49 15.54 9.00 -13.59
C ILE A 49 15.15 7.57 -13.19
N PHE A 50 16.08 6.62 -13.33
CA PHE A 50 15.85 5.19 -13.07
C PHE A 50 15.98 4.81 -11.59
N CYS A 51 16.63 5.61 -10.76
CA CYS A 51 16.71 5.38 -9.32
C CYS A 51 15.35 5.71 -8.66
N LYS A 52 14.49 4.71 -8.58
CA LYS A 52 13.26 4.76 -7.78
C LYS A 52 13.57 4.22 -6.39
N PHE A 53 13.57 5.11 -5.41
CA PHE A 53 13.67 4.71 -4.01
C PHE A 53 12.30 4.21 -3.53
N THR A 54 12.17 2.91 -3.29
CA THR A 54 10.95 2.34 -2.68
C THR A 54 10.95 2.65 -1.18
N GLN A 55 10.16 3.64 -0.79
CA GLN A 55 9.94 3.93 0.63
C GLN A 55 9.09 2.81 1.24
N ARG A 56 9.64 2.10 2.23
CA ARG A 56 8.88 1.15 3.04
C ARG A 56 8.22 1.93 4.18
N ILE A 57 6.91 1.75 4.33
CA ILE A 57 6.12 2.37 5.40
C ILE A 57 5.54 1.23 6.23
N ASP A 58 5.83 1.22 7.53
CA ASP A 58 5.24 0.27 8.47
C ASP A 58 3.82 0.72 8.82
N VAL A 59 2.85 -0.07 8.37
CA VAL A 59 1.44 0.11 8.73
C VAL A 59 1.11 -0.79 9.91
N LYS A 60 0.54 -0.20 10.96
CA LYS A 60 -0.05 -0.95 12.07
C LYS A 60 -1.51 -1.22 11.73
N GLY A 61 -1.86 -2.49 11.60
CA GLY A 61 -3.23 -2.95 11.43
C GLY A 61 -3.66 -3.82 12.59
N GLU A 62 -4.96 -3.86 12.85
CA GLU A 62 -5.57 -4.81 13.77
C GLU A 62 -6.33 -5.88 12.99
N VAL A 63 -6.25 -7.13 13.44
CA VAL A 63 -7.01 -8.22 12.83
C VAL A 63 -8.42 -8.20 13.41
N ILE A 64 -9.38 -7.74 12.62
CA ILE A 64 -10.80 -7.78 12.96
C ILE A 64 -11.48 -8.94 12.24
N THR A 65 -12.50 -9.52 12.88
CA THR A 65 -13.36 -10.52 12.24
C THR A 65 -14.47 -9.83 11.45
N LEU A 66 -14.60 -10.17 10.17
CA LEU A 66 -15.73 -9.77 9.34
C LEU A 66 -16.50 -11.04 8.92
N PRO A 67 -17.81 -11.18 9.20
CA PRO A 67 -18.70 -10.29 9.96
C PRO A 67 -18.37 -10.21 11.46
N HIS A 68 -18.87 -9.18 12.14
CA HIS A 68 -18.69 -9.03 13.60
C HIS A 68 -19.39 -10.18 14.34
N SER A 69 -18.72 -10.72 15.36
CA SER A 69 -19.34 -11.67 16.27
C SER A 69 -20.53 -11.02 16.98
N ILE A 70 -21.66 -11.73 17.04
CA ILE A 70 -22.85 -11.31 17.78
C ILE A 70 -23.13 -12.32 18.89
N ASN A 71 -23.47 -11.81 20.06
CA ASN A 71 -23.97 -12.63 21.16
C ASN A 71 -25.50 -12.74 21.04
N VAL A 72 -26.00 -13.95 20.87
CA VAL A 72 -27.45 -14.23 20.78
C VAL A 72 -27.96 -14.64 22.16
N PHE A 73 -28.99 -13.94 22.63
CA PHE A 73 -29.64 -14.21 23.92
C PHE A 73 -31.04 -14.76 23.71
N SER A 74 -31.53 -15.57 24.67
CA SER A 74 -32.92 -16.00 24.67
C SER A 74 -33.84 -14.81 24.98
N PRO A 75 -34.97 -14.62 24.26
CA PRO A 75 -35.93 -13.56 24.56
C PRO A 75 -36.68 -13.78 25.89
N GLN A 76 -36.72 -15.01 26.39
CA GLN A 76 -37.49 -15.39 27.58
C GLN A 76 -36.73 -16.42 28.43
N GLN A 77 -36.95 -16.37 29.75
CA GLN A 77 -36.38 -17.34 30.70
C GLN A 77 -37.10 -18.69 30.56
N GLY A 78 -36.35 -19.76 30.34
CA GLY A 78 -36.87 -21.11 30.18
C GLY A 78 -35.79 -22.18 30.37
N PHE A 79 -36.13 -23.44 30.07
CA PHE A 79 -35.21 -24.58 30.13
C PHE A 79 -34.81 -25.04 28.73
N ILE A 80 -33.54 -25.37 28.51
CA ILE A 80 -33.07 -25.86 27.20
C ILE A 80 -33.55 -27.31 27.04
N ILE A 81 -34.43 -27.56 26.06
CA ILE A 81 -34.94 -28.89 25.73
C ILE A 81 -33.98 -29.62 24.79
N LYS A 82 -33.47 -28.90 23.78
CA LYS A 82 -32.68 -29.48 22.70
C LYS A 82 -31.63 -28.52 22.18
N GLN A 83 -30.44 -29.04 21.93
CA GLN A 83 -29.33 -28.33 21.31
C GLN A 83 -29.13 -28.84 19.89
N TYR A 84 -29.18 -27.93 18.91
CA TYR A 84 -29.04 -28.28 17.49
C TYR A 84 -27.61 -28.06 16.96
N VAL A 85 -26.82 -27.24 17.63
CA VAL A 85 -25.50 -26.80 17.15
C VAL A 85 -24.48 -26.90 18.29
N LYS A 86 -23.28 -27.43 17.99
CA LYS A 86 -22.17 -27.50 18.93
C LYS A 86 -21.20 -26.34 18.72
N ILE A 87 -20.37 -26.11 19.73
CA ILE A 87 -19.34 -25.06 19.68
C ILE A 87 -18.38 -25.39 18.52
N GLY A 88 -18.19 -24.43 17.62
CA GLY A 88 -17.31 -24.57 16.45
C GLY A 88 -18.03 -24.93 15.14
N ASP A 89 -19.32 -25.25 15.17
CA ASP A 89 -20.08 -25.54 13.96
C ASP A 89 -20.38 -24.26 13.15
N LEU A 90 -20.33 -24.38 11.82
CA LEU A 90 -20.71 -23.29 10.92
C LEU A 90 -22.24 -23.19 10.83
N VAL A 91 -22.78 -22.02 11.17
CA VAL A 91 -24.23 -21.74 11.15
C VAL A 91 -24.61 -20.73 10.08
N LYS A 92 -25.79 -20.91 9.49
CA LYS A 92 -26.39 -19.97 8.54
C LYS A 92 -27.40 -19.07 9.23
N LYS A 93 -27.69 -17.91 8.63
CA LYS A 93 -28.76 -17.02 9.10
C LYS A 93 -30.09 -17.80 9.16
N ASN A 94 -30.81 -17.64 10.28
CA ASN A 94 -32.08 -18.32 10.59
C ASN A 94 -31.98 -19.83 10.88
N GLN A 95 -30.78 -20.38 11.06
CA GLN A 95 -30.62 -21.75 11.53
C GLN A 95 -30.97 -21.84 13.02
N PRO A 96 -31.83 -22.79 13.45
CA PRO A 96 -32.15 -22.97 14.86
C PRO A 96 -30.91 -23.43 15.64
N LEU A 97 -30.61 -22.76 16.76
CA LEU A 97 -29.47 -23.06 17.62
C LEU A 97 -29.88 -23.94 18.82
N TYR A 98 -30.93 -23.51 19.52
CA TYR A 98 -31.46 -24.16 20.73
C TYR A 98 -32.98 -24.13 20.73
N GLU A 99 -33.58 -25.15 21.34
CA GLU A 99 -34.99 -25.22 21.69
C GLU A 99 -35.15 -24.99 23.18
N ILE A 100 -36.03 -24.07 23.55
CA ILE A 100 -36.22 -23.65 24.94
C ILE A 100 -37.69 -23.80 25.31
N ASP A 101 -37.97 -24.50 26.42
CA ASP A 101 -39.29 -24.53 27.05
C ASP A 101 -39.47 -23.29 27.93
N VAL A 102 -40.41 -22.44 27.58
CA VAL A 102 -40.79 -21.22 28.31
C VAL A 102 -42.10 -21.39 29.07
N THR A 103 -42.55 -22.64 29.28
CA THR A 103 -43.77 -22.93 30.02
C THR A 103 -43.67 -22.46 31.47
N ARG A 104 -44.56 -21.54 31.86
CA ARG A 104 -44.68 -21.07 33.24
C ARG A 104 -45.87 -21.79 33.89
N LYS A 105 -45.60 -22.68 34.84
CA LYS A 105 -46.64 -23.38 35.63
C LYS A 105 -46.90 -22.60 36.92
N THR A 106 -48.08 -21.99 37.05
CA THR A 106 -48.57 -21.35 38.29
C THR A 106 -49.69 -22.22 38.89
N SER A 107 -50.02 -22.08 40.18
CA SER A 107 -51.02 -22.89 40.88
C SER A 107 -52.43 -22.87 40.26
N SER A 108 -52.71 -21.92 39.36
CA SER A 108 -53.97 -21.75 38.63
C SER A 108 -54.01 -22.39 37.22
N GLY A 109 -52.98 -23.15 36.82
CA GLY A 109 -52.92 -23.84 35.51
C GLY A 109 -51.87 -23.27 34.54
N ASN A 110 -51.87 -23.78 33.29
CA ASN A 110 -50.91 -23.40 32.24
C ASN A 110 -51.22 -21.99 31.69
N VAL A 111 -50.68 -20.96 32.34
CA VAL A 111 -50.85 -19.56 31.93
C VAL A 111 -50.27 -19.25 30.55
N SER A 112 -49.28 -20.02 30.08
CA SER A 112 -48.72 -19.84 28.73
C SER A 112 -49.74 -20.13 27.63
N ALA A 113 -50.63 -21.11 27.82
CA ALA A 113 -51.68 -21.43 26.85
C ALA A 113 -52.75 -20.33 26.77
N ALA A 114 -53.22 -19.84 27.93
CA ALA A 114 -54.19 -18.75 28.00
C ALA A 114 -53.65 -17.43 27.40
N GLN A 115 -52.35 -17.17 27.54
CA GLN A 115 -51.73 -15.97 26.98
C GLN A 115 -51.58 -16.04 25.45
N VAL A 116 -51.35 -17.23 24.88
CA VAL A 116 -51.37 -17.45 23.42
C VAL A 116 -52.78 -17.27 22.86
N GLU A 117 -53.79 -17.80 23.54
CA GLU A 117 -55.20 -17.69 23.16
C GLU A 117 -55.66 -16.23 23.13
N SER A 118 -55.39 -15.46 24.20
CA SER A 118 -55.69 -14.01 24.24
C SER A 118 -54.99 -13.21 23.15
N LYS A 119 -53.76 -13.61 22.76
CA LYS A 119 -53.03 -12.94 21.68
C LYS A 119 -53.68 -13.19 20.33
N ASN A 120 -54.13 -14.42 20.06
CA ASN A 120 -54.83 -14.77 18.82
C ASN A 120 -56.20 -14.08 18.74
N GLU A 121 -56.94 -14.01 19.84
CA GLU A 121 -58.22 -13.31 19.91
C GLU A 121 -58.07 -11.81 19.56
N LYS A 122 -57.02 -11.16 20.05
CA LYS A 122 -56.71 -9.76 19.71
C LYS A 122 -56.34 -9.55 18.24
N ILE A 123 -55.62 -10.49 17.63
CA ILE A 123 -55.29 -10.43 16.20
C ILE A 123 -56.57 -10.53 15.37
N ASN A 124 -57.42 -11.51 15.67
CA ASN A 124 -58.68 -11.71 14.94
C ASN A 124 -59.63 -10.51 15.08
N ASN A 125 -59.72 -9.91 16.27
CA ASN A 125 -60.54 -8.72 16.50
C ASN A 125 -59.94 -7.44 15.90
N SER A 126 -58.67 -7.43 15.50
CA SER A 126 -58.05 -6.30 14.79
C SER A 126 -58.15 -6.40 13.27
N GLU A 127 -58.48 -7.59 12.76
CA GLU A 127 -58.70 -7.86 11.33
C GLU A 127 -60.20 -7.80 10.94
N ALA A 128 -61.09 -7.66 11.93
CA ALA A 128 -62.53 -7.44 11.79
C ALA A 128 -62.89 -5.95 11.94
#